data_AF-A0AAV7DG91-F1
#
_entry.id   AF-A0AAV7DG91-F1
#
_cell.length_a   1.000
_cell.length_b   1.000
_cell.length_c   1.000
_cell.angle_alpha   90.00
_cell.angle_beta   90.00
_cell.angle_gamma   90.00
#
_symmetry.space_group_name_H-M   'P 1'
#
loop_
_entity.id
_entity.type
_entity.pdbx_description
1 polymer ?
#
loop_
_entity_poly.entity_id
_entity_poly.type
_entity_poly.pdbx_seq_one_letter_code
_entity_poly.pdbx_strand_id
1 'polypeptide(L)'
;MVYIICIIFPSGSLNNASLLPPNDNEESLDSEGICVCHGCNKMGTFLSSQDLVKMTDKELEVLLEMLLNDFQKISSCEKVQLVLNMLKCVIQWQWGTTNNFLYEWSSNIPDDVYKKEFLSLIDAGLEINSAYPLMLPPNRKVDLMLSFDYSETEPFSTLKSTDEYCKRNGIPFPEIRIDDAESEAPSHSCYMFEAHGTGAPPVLHFPLFNNQNCADKVQEFRKKYATINISYDELQLRELLTLTKQNVQLNKNLILEKFKQVSKCNS
;
A
#
# COMPACT_ATOMS: atom_id res chain seq x y z
N MET A 1 -6.75 0.48 4.50
CA MET A 1 -5.28 0.45 4.28
C MET A 1 -4.68 -0.65 5.13
N VAL A 2 -3.76 -1.45 4.60
CA VAL A 2 -3.08 -2.50 5.37
C VAL A 2 -1.61 -2.16 5.57
N TYR A 3 -1.18 -2.16 6.82
CA TYR A 3 0.21 -1.95 7.21
C TYR A 3 0.91 -3.28 7.45
N ILE A 4 2.12 -3.44 6.92
CA ILE A 4 2.86 -4.70 7.01
C ILE A 4 4.22 -4.45 7.67
N ILE A 5 4.49 -5.20 8.74
CA ILE A 5 5.82 -5.29 9.34
C ILE A 5 6.44 -6.63 8.92
N CYS A 6 7.56 -6.56 8.22
CA CYS A 6 8.32 -7.74 7.83
C CYS A 6 9.46 -7.99 8.83
N ILE A 7 9.61 -9.26 9.22
CA ILE A 7 10.71 -9.71 10.07
C ILE A 7 11.64 -10.56 9.22
N ILE A 8 12.92 -10.21 9.26
CA ILE A 8 14.02 -10.92 8.60
C ILE A 8 15.02 -11.32 9.68
N PHE A 9 15.28 -12.61 9.81
CA PHE A 9 16.29 -13.19 10.67
C PHE A 9 17.54 -13.48 9.83
N PRO A 10 18.69 -12.88 10.17
CA PRO A 10 19.92 -13.18 9.46
C PRO A 10 20.32 -14.64 9.67
N SER A 11 20.35 -15.42 8.59
CA SER A 11 20.95 -16.76 8.58
C SER A 11 22.46 -16.66 8.84
N GLY A 12 22.98 -17.44 9.78
CA GLY A 12 24.33 -17.32 10.32
C GLY A 12 25.47 -17.40 9.30
N SER A 13 26.12 -16.26 9.04
CA SER A 13 27.57 -16.06 8.84
C SER A 13 27.77 -14.60 8.41
N LEU A 14 28.02 -13.71 9.36
CA LEU A 14 28.61 -12.40 9.09
C LEU A 14 30.06 -12.59 8.61
N ASN A 15 30.23 -13.00 7.35
CA ASN A 15 31.53 -12.98 6.69
C ASN A 15 31.44 -12.00 5.52
N ASN A 16 32.02 -10.82 5.75
CA ASN A 16 32.53 -9.87 4.76
C ASN A 16 31.62 -9.55 3.56
N ALA A 17 30.66 -8.66 3.76
CA ALA A 17 30.20 -7.76 2.71
C ALA A 17 30.63 -6.34 3.09
N SER A 18 31.84 -5.96 2.67
CA SER A 18 32.27 -4.57 2.60
C SER A 18 31.29 -3.81 1.70
N LEU A 19 30.41 -3.02 2.31
CA LEU A 19 29.52 -2.06 1.62
C LEU A 19 30.31 -0.82 1.19
N LEU A 20 31.28 -1.00 0.31
CA LEU A 20 31.84 0.08 -0.50
C LEU A 20 32.11 -0.48 -1.90
N PRO A 21 31.51 0.08 -2.96
CA PRO A 21 32.00 -0.20 -4.31
C PRO A 21 33.45 0.32 -4.42
N PRO A 22 34.33 -0.38 -5.17
CA PRO A 22 35.66 0.16 -5.46
C PRO A 22 35.52 1.48 -6.21
N ASN A 23 36.15 2.52 -5.67
CA ASN A 23 36.40 3.78 -6.34
C ASN A 23 37.19 3.49 -7.62
N ASP A 24 36.54 3.64 -8.77
CA ASP A 24 37.19 3.93 -10.05
C ASP A 24 36.15 4.63 -10.93
N ASN A 25 36.18 5.97 -10.91
CA ASN A 25 35.89 6.89 -12.02
C ASN A 25 35.96 8.32 -11.48
N GLU A 26 37.06 9.00 -11.79
CA GLU A 26 37.19 10.46 -11.64
C GLU A 26 36.13 11.15 -12.53
N GLU A 27 35.10 11.72 -11.91
CA GLU A 27 34.30 12.77 -12.55
C GLU A 27 34.97 14.12 -12.28
N SER A 28 35.58 14.67 -13.33
CA SER A 28 36.04 16.07 -13.37
C SER A 28 34.83 17.01 -13.40
N LEU A 29 34.64 17.75 -12.31
CA LEU A 29 33.69 18.86 -12.21
C LEU A 29 34.19 20.08 -13.00
N ASP A 30 33.39 20.55 -13.97
CA ASP A 30 33.59 21.87 -14.59
C ASP A 30 32.73 22.94 -13.88
N SER A 31 33.25 24.17 -13.86
CA SER A 31 33.04 25.18 -12.82
C SER A 31 31.74 26.01 -12.87
N GLU A 32 30.69 25.59 -13.57
CA GLU A 32 29.38 26.27 -13.53
C GLU A 32 28.26 25.24 -13.58
N GLY A 33 27.74 24.86 -12.41
CA GLY A 33 26.67 23.86 -12.22
C GLY A 33 25.30 24.28 -12.77
N ILE A 34 25.19 24.43 -14.09
CA ILE A 34 23.95 24.68 -14.82
C ILE A 34 23.89 23.71 -16.00
N CYS A 35 22.95 22.76 -15.96
CA CYS A 35 22.65 21.94 -17.12
C CYS A 35 21.76 22.75 -18.09
N VAL A 36 22.36 23.27 -19.17
CA VAL A 36 21.65 23.99 -20.24
C VAL A 36 21.23 23.00 -21.32
N CYS A 37 19.94 22.66 -21.39
CA CYS A 37 19.41 21.90 -22.52
C CYS A 37 19.26 22.81 -23.75
N HIS A 38 20.11 22.59 -24.76
CA HIS A 38 19.99 23.20 -26.08
C HIS A 38 18.97 22.43 -26.93
N GLY A 39 17.80 23.04 -27.16
CA GLY A 39 17.01 22.87 -28.38
C GLY A 39 16.19 21.59 -28.55
N CYS A 40 14.87 21.69 -28.40
CA CYS A 40 13.96 21.06 -29.37
C CYS A 40 12.64 21.83 -29.48
N ASN A 41 12.55 22.68 -30.52
CA ASN A 41 11.30 23.19 -31.06
C ASN A 41 10.64 22.07 -31.88
N LYS A 42 9.71 21.30 -31.29
CA LYS A 42 8.67 20.61 -32.07
C LYS A 42 7.35 20.60 -31.31
N MET A 43 6.38 21.35 -31.83
CA MET A 43 4.96 21.05 -31.64
C MET A 43 4.71 19.64 -32.19
N GLY A 44 4.59 18.68 -31.27
CA GLY A 44 4.05 17.35 -31.54
C GLY A 44 2.56 17.36 -31.21
N THR A 45 1.75 17.18 -32.24
CA THR A 45 0.30 16.99 -32.22
C THR A 45 -0.15 16.01 -31.13
N PHE A 46 -1.18 16.41 -30.37
CA PHE A 46 -2.00 15.58 -29.49
C PHE A 46 -2.24 14.20 -30.10
N LEU A 47 -1.63 13.18 -29.52
CA LEU A 47 -1.97 11.79 -29.79
C LEU A 47 -3.20 11.41 -28.96
N SER A 48 -4.25 11.04 -29.69
CA SER A 48 -5.30 10.05 -29.39
C SER A 48 -5.81 9.96 -27.94
N SER A 49 -7.10 10.29 -27.78
CA SER A 49 -7.92 10.23 -26.56
C SER A 49 -8.15 8.81 -25.99
N GLN A 50 -7.17 7.91 -26.00
CA GLN A 50 -7.35 6.52 -25.53
C GLN A 50 -6.41 6.05 -24.41
N ASP A 51 -5.43 6.84 -23.97
CA ASP A 51 -4.60 6.51 -22.79
C ASP A 51 -4.90 7.39 -21.56
N LEU A 52 -6.10 7.99 -21.52
CA LEU A 52 -6.69 8.38 -20.25
C LEU A 52 -7.02 7.08 -19.53
N VAL A 53 -6.25 6.73 -18.51
CA VAL A 53 -6.66 5.79 -17.46
C VAL A 53 -8.08 6.18 -17.10
N LYS A 54 -9.05 5.42 -17.60
CA LYS A 54 -10.45 5.64 -17.27
C LYS A 54 -10.50 5.36 -15.79
N MET A 55 -10.60 6.43 -15.02
CA MET A 55 -11.05 6.36 -13.65
C MET A 55 -12.30 5.47 -13.68
N THR A 56 -12.22 4.29 -13.10
CA THR A 56 -13.34 3.36 -13.12
C THR A 56 -14.53 4.05 -12.45
N ASP A 57 -15.77 3.74 -12.85
CA ASP A 57 -16.95 4.44 -12.32
C ASP A 57 -16.96 4.47 -10.77
N LYS A 58 -16.35 3.45 -10.14
CA LYS A 58 -16.15 3.31 -8.70
C LYS A 58 -15.19 4.34 -8.09
N GLU A 59 -14.12 4.72 -8.78
CA GLU A 59 -13.15 5.73 -8.33
C GLU A 59 -13.76 7.14 -8.40
N LEU A 60 -14.59 7.40 -9.41
CA LEU A 60 -15.43 8.61 -9.50
C LEU A 60 -16.43 8.70 -8.36
N GLU A 61 -17.12 7.59 -8.06
CA GLU A 61 -18.10 7.53 -6.97
C GLU A 61 -17.48 7.80 -5.60
N VAL A 62 -16.33 7.19 -5.28
CA VAL A 62 -15.63 7.42 -4.00
C VAL A 62 -15.19 8.88 -3.86
N LEU A 63 -14.60 9.47 -4.92
CA LEU A 63 -14.21 10.88 -4.92
C LEU A 63 -15.43 11.79 -4.74
N LEU A 64 -16.55 11.49 -5.40
CA LEU A 64 -17.80 12.25 -5.27
C LEU A 64 -18.39 12.14 -3.86
N GLU A 65 -18.39 10.97 -3.24
CA GLU A 65 -18.90 10.79 -1.87
C GLU A 65 -18.03 11.47 -0.82
N MET A 66 -16.71 11.38 -0.94
CA MET A 66 -15.75 12.12 -0.10
C MET A 66 -16.02 13.61 -0.19
N LEU A 67 -16.18 14.13 -1.41
CA LEU A 67 -16.52 15.52 -1.65
C LEU A 67 -17.83 15.89 -0.95
N LEU A 68 -18.93 15.15 -1.18
CA LEU A 68 -20.26 15.51 -0.68
C LEU A 68 -20.38 15.54 0.86
N ASN A 69 -19.69 14.64 1.58
CA ASN A 69 -19.81 14.51 3.03
C ASN A 69 -19.07 15.60 3.83
N ASP A 70 -17.94 16.10 3.34
CA ASP A 70 -17.14 17.13 4.03
C ASP A 70 -17.74 18.54 3.98
N PHE A 71 -18.76 18.75 3.13
CA PHE A 71 -19.29 20.08 2.86
C PHE A 71 -20.32 20.60 3.87
N GLN A 72 -20.51 20.00 5.04
CA GLN A 72 -21.48 20.56 6.01
C GLN A 72 -20.98 21.81 6.77
N LYS A 73 -19.67 22.11 6.78
CA LYS A 73 -19.09 23.17 7.65
C LYS A 73 -18.50 24.43 6.96
N ILE A 74 -18.46 24.51 5.63
CA ILE A 74 -17.79 25.60 4.88
C ILE A 74 -18.82 26.62 4.30
N SER A 75 -18.42 27.85 3.98
CA SER A 75 -19.28 28.85 3.29
C SER A 75 -19.57 28.45 1.84
N SER A 76 -20.79 28.69 1.33
CA SER A 76 -21.27 28.20 0.02
C SER A 76 -20.40 28.60 -1.19
N CYS A 77 -19.72 29.76 -1.16
CA CYS A 77 -18.92 30.23 -2.31
C CYS A 77 -17.54 29.55 -2.38
N GLU A 78 -16.89 29.34 -1.24
CA GLU A 78 -15.59 28.65 -1.15
C GLU A 78 -15.70 27.16 -1.48
N LYS A 79 -16.84 26.54 -1.14
CA LYS A 79 -17.18 25.15 -1.54
C LYS A 79 -17.19 24.98 -3.05
N VAL A 80 -17.90 25.87 -3.74
CA VAL A 80 -18.03 25.80 -5.21
C VAL A 80 -16.67 25.96 -5.86
N GLN A 81 -15.84 26.89 -5.37
CA GLN A 81 -14.49 27.07 -5.91
C GLN A 81 -13.59 25.86 -5.66
N LEU A 82 -13.64 25.26 -4.46
CA LEU A 82 -12.88 24.06 -4.12
C LEU A 82 -13.29 22.86 -5.00
N VAL A 83 -14.60 22.63 -5.15
CA VAL A 83 -15.14 21.56 -6.00
C VAL A 83 -14.76 21.78 -7.46
N LEU A 84 -14.87 23.00 -7.98
CA LEU A 84 -14.47 23.33 -9.35
C LEU A 84 -12.97 23.13 -9.56
N ASN A 85 -12.14 23.49 -8.58
CA ASN A 85 -10.70 23.29 -8.65
C ASN A 85 -10.37 21.79 -8.62
N MET A 86 -10.98 21.00 -7.73
CA MET A 86 -10.80 19.55 -7.68
C MET A 86 -11.29 18.85 -8.95
N LEU A 87 -12.44 19.25 -9.51
CA LEU A 87 -12.94 18.72 -10.79
C LEU A 87 -11.99 19.03 -11.95
N LYS A 88 -11.46 20.25 -12.05
CA LYS A 88 -10.42 20.60 -13.05
C LYS A 88 -9.19 19.71 -12.89
N CYS A 89 -8.77 19.52 -11.64
CA CYS A 89 -7.67 18.68 -11.22
C CYS A 89 -7.84 17.20 -11.63
N VAL A 90 -9.04 16.64 -11.45
CA VAL A 90 -9.42 15.29 -11.89
C VAL A 90 -9.46 15.20 -13.42
N ILE A 91 -10.11 16.16 -14.09
CA ILE A 91 -10.24 16.20 -15.56
C ILE A 91 -8.87 16.33 -16.24
N GLN A 92 -7.96 17.12 -15.65
CA GLN A 92 -6.63 17.36 -16.20
C GLN A 92 -5.58 16.35 -15.73
N TRP A 93 -5.94 15.40 -14.86
CA TRP A 93 -5.06 14.39 -14.27
C TRP A 93 -3.71 14.97 -13.78
N GLN A 94 -3.76 16.13 -13.14
CA GLN A 94 -2.56 16.80 -12.63
C GLN A 94 -2.00 16.16 -11.34
N TRP A 95 -2.62 15.08 -10.85
CA TRP A 95 -2.29 14.44 -9.58
C TRP A 95 -1.31 13.30 -9.82
N GLY A 96 -0.22 13.28 -9.06
CA GLY A 96 0.77 12.22 -9.13
C GLY A 96 1.56 12.15 -10.44
N THR A 97 1.41 13.11 -11.35
CA THR A 97 2.22 13.18 -12.58
C THR A 97 3.61 13.70 -12.26
N THR A 98 4.65 12.95 -12.65
CA THR A 98 6.06 13.26 -12.43
C THR A 98 6.90 12.89 -13.64
N ASN A 99 8.14 13.40 -13.72
CA ASN A 99 9.06 13.04 -14.79
C ASN A 99 9.38 11.53 -14.73
N ASN A 100 9.38 10.88 -15.89
CA ASN A 100 9.72 9.48 -15.98
C ASN A 100 11.24 9.29 -15.92
N PHE A 101 11.74 8.76 -14.81
CA PHE A 101 13.16 8.44 -14.63
C PHE A 101 13.65 7.30 -15.54
N LEU A 102 12.75 6.59 -16.22
CA LEU A 102 13.06 5.57 -17.22
C LEU A 102 12.93 6.10 -18.65
N TYR A 103 12.68 7.40 -18.85
CA TYR A 103 12.54 7.98 -20.18
C TYR A 103 13.81 7.75 -21.02
N GLU A 104 13.64 7.22 -22.23
CA GLU A 104 14.72 6.86 -23.16
C GLU A 104 15.71 5.80 -22.63
N TRP A 105 15.37 5.10 -21.54
CA TRP A 105 16.17 3.99 -21.01
C TRP A 105 15.92 2.69 -21.79
N SER A 106 16.83 2.35 -22.71
CA SER A 106 16.62 1.32 -23.75
C SER A 106 16.89 -0.14 -23.34
N SER A 107 17.21 -0.43 -22.08
CA SER A 107 17.56 -1.80 -21.67
C SER A 107 16.45 -2.49 -20.88
N ASN A 108 15.88 -3.56 -21.46
CA ASN A 108 14.95 -4.51 -20.82
C ASN A 108 13.66 -3.93 -20.20
N ILE A 109 13.23 -2.74 -20.64
CA ILE A 109 11.99 -2.10 -20.19
C ILE A 109 10.96 -2.15 -21.32
N PRO A 110 9.68 -2.44 -21.03
CA PRO A 110 8.61 -2.41 -22.02
C PRO A 110 8.50 -1.06 -22.76
N ASP A 111 8.21 -1.13 -24.06
CA ASP A 111 8.10 0.02 -24.98
C ASP A 111 7.12 1.11 -24.50
N ASP A 112 6.07 0.72 -23.81
CA ASP A 112 5.02 1.57 -23.27
C ASP A 112 5.42 2.32 -22.01
N VAL A 113 6.57 1.98 -21.40
CA VAL A 113 7.08 2.62 -20.18
C VAL A 113 8.19 3.62 -20.50
N TYR A 114 9.26 3.22 -21.22
CA TYR A 114 10.43 4.10 -21.41
C TYR A 114 10.22 5.19 -22.48
N LYS A 115 9.19 5.08 -23.34
CA LYS A 115 8.86 6.10 -24.35
C LYS A 115 8.01 7.26 -23.81
N LYS A 116 7.51 7.14 -22.57
CA LYS A 116 6.68 8.18 -21.95
C LYS A 116 7.56 9.16 -21.18
N GLU A 117 7.43 10.46 -21.45
CA GLU A 117 8.18 11.52 -20.75
C GLU A 117 7.73 11.67 -19.29
N PHE A 118 6.46 11.38 -19.01
CA PHE A 118 5.86 11.51 -17.69
C PHE A 118 5.26 10.18 -17.20
N LEU A 119 5.33 9.95 -15.89
CA LEU A 119 4.63 8.88 -15.17
C LEU A 119 3.48 9.49 -14.38
N SER A 120 2.34 8.82 -14.37
CA SER A 120 1.22 9.15 -13.47
C SER A 120 1.17 8.12 -12.35
N LEU A 121 1.44 8.57 -11.13
CA LEU A 121 1.36 7.75 -9.92
C LEU A 121 -0.04 7.88 -9.32
N ILE A 122 -0.61 6.74 -8.96
CA ILE A 122 -1.94 6.63 -8.37
C ILE A 122 -1.78 5.98 -7.00
N ASP A 123 -2.68 6.32 -6.08
CA ASP A 123 -2.72 5.69 -4.76
C ASP A 123 -2.98 4.18 -4.91
N ALA A 124 -2.14 3.35 -4.27
CA ALA A 124 -2.30 1.90 -4.26
C ALA A 124 -3.62 1.45 -3.59
N GLY A 125 -4.25 2.32 -2.81
CA GLY A 125 -5.58 2.14 -2.26
C GLY A 125 -6.68 1.91 -3.31
N LEU A 126 -6.44 2.26 -4.57
CA LEU A 126 -7.35 1.98 -5.70
C LEU A 126 -7.19 0.56 -6.27
N GLU A 127 -6.11 -0.14 -5.91
CA GLU A 127 -5.88 -1.53 -6.30
C GLU A 127 -5.65 -2.41 -5.07
N ILE A 128 -4.42 -2.90 -4.84
CA ILE A 128 -4.08 -3.62 -3.61
C ILE A 128 -3.71 -2.58 -2.56
N ASN A 129 -4.64 -2.28 -1.66
CA ASN A 129 -4.46 -1.33 -0.55
C ASN A 129 -3.51 -1.85 0.56
N SER A 130 -2.36 -2.39 0.17
CA SER A 130 -1.30 -2.87 1.06
C SER A 130 0.07 -2.75 0.45
N ALA A 131 1.08 -2.82 1.32
CA ALA A 131 2.48 -2.92 0.92
C ALA A 131 2.91 -4.35 0.50
N TYR A 132 2.01 -5.34 0.34
CA TYR A 132 2.41 -6.72 0.02
C TYR A 132 3.28 -6.80 -1.24
N PRO A 133 2.91 -6.20 -2.39
CA PRO A 133 3.73 -6.26 -3.60
C PRO A 133 5.18 -5.79 -3.41
N LEU A 134 5.41 -4.88 -2.45
CA LEU A 134 6.76 -4.41 -2.13
C LEU A 134 7.57 -5.45 -1.34
N MET A 135 6.92 -6.29 -0.52
CA MET A 135 7.57 -7.21 0.42
C MET A 135 7.76 -8.62 -0.13
N LEU A 136 6.92 -8.99 -1.09
CA LEU A 136 6.89 -10.30 -1.74
C LEU A 136 8.11 -10.67 -2.62
N PRO A 137 8.92 -9.73 -3.17
CA PRO A 137 10.07 -10.11 -3.97
C PRO A 137 11.03 -11.04 -3.20
N PRO A 138 11.48 -12.17 -3.79
CA PRO A 138 12.30 -13.18 -3.11
C PRO A 138 13.59 -12.62 -2.51
N ASN A 139 14.15 -11.57 -3.11
CA ASN A 139 15.39 -10.93 -2.65
C ASN A 139 15.27 -10.34 -1.23
N ARG A 140 14.05 -10.06 -0.76
CA ARG A 140 13.81 -9.53 0.60
C ARG A 140 13.94 -10.60 1.68
N LYS A 141 13.83 -11.89 1.33
CA LYS A 141 13.96 -13.03 2.26
C LYS A 141 13.18 -12.82 3.56
N VAL A 142 11.92 -12.42 3.43
CA VAL A 142 11.04 -12.20 4.58
C VAL A 142 10.74 -13.55 5.22
N ASP A 143 10.88 -13.63 6.54
CA ASP A 143 10.65 -14.88 7.26
C ASP A 143 9.30 -14.91 8.00
N LEU A 144 8.73 -13.73 8.29
CA LEU A 144 7.41 -13.58 8.88
C LEU A 144 6.83 -12.22 8.54
N MET A 145 5.54 -12.19 8.19
CA MET A 145 4.78 -10.97 7.92
C MET A 145 3.75 -10.73 9.02
N LEU A 146 3.77 -9.55 9.62
CA LEU A 146 2.73 -9.05 10.51
C LEU A 146 1.88 -8.04 9.72
N SER A 147 0.63 -8.37 9.44
CA SER A 147 -0.29 -7.60 8.61
C SER A 147 -1.37 -6.98 9.48
N PHE A 148 -1.36 -5.67 9.62
CA PHE A 148 -2.36 -4.90 10.37
C PHE A 148 -3.35 -4.27 9.40
N ASP A 149 -4.60 -4.68 9.47
CA ASP A 149 -5.62 -4.28 8.52
C ASP A 149 -6.52 -3.17 9.08
N TYR A 150 -6.42 -2.00 8.45
CA TYR A 150 -7.23 -0.81 8.69
C TYR A 150 -8.17 -0.54 7.49
N SER A 151 -8.66 -1.59 6.84
CA SER A 151 -9.63 -1.49 5.75
C SER A 151 -11.03 -1.26 6.31
N GLU A 152 -11.78 -0.41 5.63
CA GLU A 152 -13.08 0.07 6.09
C GLU A 152 -14.19 -0.98 5.96
N THR A 153 -14.21 -1.71 4.85
CA THR A 153 -15.34 -2.56 4.46
C THR A 153 -15.10 -4.03 4.78
N GLU A 154 -14.02 -4.61 4.27
CA GLU A 154 -13.72 -6.04 4.41
C GLU A 154 -12.29 -6.28 4.91
N PRO A 155 -12.14 -6.86 6.12
CA PRO A 155 -10.84 -7.01 6.79
C PRO A 155 -9.90 -8.02 6.11
N PHE A 156 -10.39 -8.85 5.19
CA PHE A 156 -9.56 -9.82 4.46
C PHE A 156 -9.49 -9.54 2.96
N SER A 157 -10.16 -8.50 2.46
CA SER A 157 -10.20 -8.18 1.03
C SER A 157 -8.80 -8.00 0.46
N THR A 158 -7.96 -7.23 1.15
CA THR A 158 -6.59 -6.98 0.72
C THR A 158 -5.70 -8.22 0.74
N LEU A 159 -5.95 -9.15 1.67
CA LEU A 159 -5.26 -10.45 1.70
C LEU A 159 -5.69 -11.33 0.51
N LYS A 160 -7.01 -11.40 0.22
CA LYS A 160 -7.56 -12.15 -0.92
C LYS A 160 -7.00 -11.60 -2.25
N SER A 161 -7.00 -10.28 -2.42
CA SER A 161 -6.41 -9.62 -3.61
C SER A 161 -4.91 -9.88 -3.74
N THR A 162 -4.18 -9.89 -2.62
CA THR A 162 -2.75 -10.26 -2.61
C THR A 162 -2.53 -11.71 -3.03
N ASP A 163 -3.32 -12.65 -2.49
CA ASP A 163 -3.23 -14.07 -2.85
C ASP A 163 -3.47 -14.28 -4.36
N GLU A 164 -4.49 -13.63 -4.92
CA GLU A 164 -4.73 -13.65 -6.36
C GLU A 164 -3.59 -13.05 -7.17
N TYR A 165 -3.05 -11.90 -6.75
CA TYR A 165 -1.90 -11.28 -7.38
C TYR A 165 -0.68 -12.22 -7.37
N CYS A 166 -0.40 -12.86 -6.23
CA CYS A 166 0.70 -13.81 -6.08
C CYS A 166 0.52 -15.02 -7.01
N LYS A 167 -0.68 -15.60 -7.07
CA LYS A 167 -1.02 -16.70 -7.99
C LYS A 167 -0.81 -16.32 -9.45
N ARG A 168 -1.27 -15.13 -9.87
CA ARG A 168 -1.11 -14.65 -11.26
C ARG A 168 0.36 -14.43 -11.64
N ASN A 169 1.20 -14.03 -10.69
CA ASN A 169 2.61 -13.71 -10.93
C ASN A 169 3.57 -14.84 -10.55
N GLY A 170 3.07 -16.01 -10.13
CA GLY A 170 3.91 -17.14 -9.70
C GLY A 170 4.75 -16.85 -8.45
N ILE A 171 4.28 -15.94 -7.59
CA ILE A 171 4.96 -15.56 -6.36
C ILE A 171 4.46 -16.47 -5.22
N PRO A 172 5.34 -17.11 -4.43
CA PRO A 172 4.93 -17.87 -3.26
C PRO A 172 4.22 -16.99 -2.22
N PHE A 173 3.01 -17.39 -1.82
CA PHE A 173 2.23 -16.75 -0.76
C PHE A 173 1.40 -17.83 -0.03
N PRO A 174 1.10 -17.69 1.28
CA PRO A 174 0.20 -18.61 1.95
C PRO A 174 -1.20 -18.54 1.34
N GLU A 175 -1.87 -19.69 1.29
CA GLU A 175 -3.24 -19.77 0.81
C GLU A 175 -4.19 -19.09 1.80
N ILE A 176 -5.04 -18.19 1.30
CA ILE A 176 -5.98 -17.44 2.13
C ILE A 176 -7.35 -18.12 2.04
N ARG A 177 -7.74 -18.82 3.12
CA ARG A 177 -9.08 -19.40 3.28
C ARG A 177 -9.75 -18.79 4.50
N ILE A 178 -10.81 -18.04 4.26
CA ILE A 178 -11.59 -17.34 5.29
C ILE A 178 -13.07 -17.48 4.96
N ASP A 179 -13.84 -17.90 5.95
CA ASP A 179 -15.29 -18.06 5.84
C ASP A 179 -15.97 -16.68 5.77
N ASP A 180 -17.14 -16.62 5.14
CA ASP A 180 -17.87 -15.36 4.95
C ASP A 180 -18.23 -14.69 6.29
N ALA A 181 -18.59 -15.48 7.30
CA ALA A 181 -18.89 -14.99 8.65
C ALA A 181 -17.70 -14.24 9.28
N GLU A 182 -16.48 -14.74 9.08
CA GLU A 182 -15.26 -14.09 9.56
C GLU A 182 -14.96 -12.80 8.79
N SER A 183 -15.33 -12.75 7.51
CA SER A 183 -15.20 -11.53 6.69
C SER A 183 -16.16 -10.43 7.16
N GLU A 184 -17.37 -10.79 7.58
CA GLU A 184 -18.35 -9.83 8.12
C GLU A 184 -17.94 -9.32 9.51
N ALA A 185 -17.67 -10.23 10.44
CA ALA A 185 -17.33 -9.91 11.83
C ALA A 185 -16.24 -10.86 12.33
N PRO A 186 -14.96 -10.46 12.22
CA PRO A 186 -13.85 -11.30 12.67
C PRO A 186 -14.01 -11.70 14.13
N SER A 187 -14.05 -13.01 14.40
CA SER A 187 -14.18 -13.56 15.75
C SER A 187 -12.89 -13.38 16.57
N HIS A 188 -11.75 -13.25 15.92
CA HIS A 188 -10.43 -13.21 16.55
C HIS A 188 -9.67 -11.90 16.25
N SER A 189 -8.79 -11.52 17.16
CA SER A 189 -7.88 -10.37 17.00
C SER A 189 -6.64 -10.68 16.15
N CYS A 190 -6.41 -11.95 15.81
CA CYS A 190 -5.34 -12.38 14.92
C CYS A 190 -5.70 -13.68 14.18
N TYR A 191 -5.34 -13.75 12.89
CA TYR A 191 -5.48 -14.90 12.01
C TYR A 191 -4.11 -15.28 11.48
N MET A 192 -3.86 -16.58 11.36
CA MET A 192 -2.57 -17.10 10.95
C MET A 192 -2.71 -17.88 9.66
N PHE A 193 -1.94 -17.50 8.65
CA PHE A 193 -1.87 -18.17 7.37
C PHE A 193 -0.48 -18.77 7.19
N GLU A 194 -0.40 -20.09 7.26
CA GLU A 194 0.84 -20.84 7.13
C GLU A 194 1.12 -21.18 5.67
N ALA A 195 2.40 -21.17 5.31
CA ALA A 195 2.86 -21.45 3.96
C ALA A 195 3.63 -22.80 3.93
N HIS A 196 2.91 -23.90 4.20
CA HIS A 196 3.54 -25.22 4.30
C HIS A 196 4.14 -25.67 2.96
N GLY A 197 5.46 -25.80 2.90
CA GLY A 197 6.17 -26.38 1.76
C GLY A 197 6.29 -25.50 0.51
N THR A 198 5.86 -24.24 0.57
CA THR A 198 5.88 -23.31 -0.58
C THR A 198 7.05 -22.32 -0.56
N GLY A 199 7.78 -22.24 0.56
CA GLY A 199 8.87 -21.27 0.75
C GLY A 199 8.40 -19.83 0.93
N ALA A 200 7.09 -19.59 1.04
CA ALA A 200 6.56 -18.27 1.36
C ALA A 200 6.64 -17.97 2.87
N PRO A 201 6.69 -16.70 3.28
CA PRO A 201 6.64 -16.35 4.70
C PRO A 201 5.22 -16.59 5.24
N PRO A 202 5.06 -17.13 6.45
CA PRO A 202 3.77 -17.11 7.14
C PRO A 202 3.30 -15.68 7.38
N VAL A 203 1.98 -15.50 7.43
CA VAL A 203 1.32 -14.22 7.67
C VAL A 203 0.51 -14.29 8.96
N LEU A 204 0.81 -13.40 9.90
CA LEU A 204 -0.06 -13.08 11.03
C LEU A 204 -0.86 -11.82 10.68
N HIS A 205 -2.17 -11.96 10.54
CA HIS A 205 -3.06 -10.89 10.13
C HIS A 205 -3.93 -10.41 11.29
N PHE A 206 -4.03 -9.10 11.49
CA PHE A 206 -4.67 -8.44 12.61
C PHE A 206 -5.75 -7.49 12.09
N PRO A 207 -7.02 -7.92 12.07
CA PRO A 207 -8.12 -7.02 11.75
C PRO A 207 -8.29 -6.00 12.87
N LEU A 208 -8.39 -4.71 12.51
CA LEU A 208 -8.54 -3.62 13.47
C LEU A 208 -9.73 -3.83 14.41
N PHE A 209 -10.91 -4.14 13.86
CA PHE A 209 -12.13 -4.40 14.61
C PHE A 209 -12.50 -5.88 14.55
N ASN A 210 -12.70 -6.49 15.71
CA ASN A 210 -13.05 -7.90 15.87
C ASN A 210 -13.91 -8.08 17.14
N ASN A 211 -14.53 -9.25 17.31
CA ASN A 211 -15.44 -9.49 18.42
C ASN A 211 -14.74 -9.45 19.79
N GLN A 212 -13.44 -9.74 19.86
CA GLN A 212 -12.68 -9.70 21.12
C GLN A 212 -12.44 -8.28 21.62
N ASN A 213 -12.22 -7.31 20.73
CA ASN A 213 -11.96 -5.92 21.11
C ASN A 213 -13.19 -5.00 20.99
N CYS A 214 -14.17 -5.34 20.15
CA CYS A 214 -15.39 -4.56 19.94
C CYS A 214 -16.63 -5.12 20.67
N ALA A 215 -16.52 -6.22 21.42
CA ALA A 215 -17.65 -6.85 22.12
C ALA A 215 -18.88 -7.05 21.20
N ASP A 216 -18.66 -7.71 20.05
CA ASP A 216 -19.64 -8.00 19.01
C ASP A 216 -20.21 -6.77 18.26
N LYS A 217 -19.62 -5.58 18.43
CA LYS A 217 -20.05 -4.33 17.78
C LYS A 217 -19.19 -3.91 16.59
N VAL A 218 -18.58 -4.86 15.88
CA VAL A 218 -17.64 -4.60 14.77
C VAL A 218 -18.20 -3.60 13.76
N GLN A 219 -19.48 -3.74 13.37
CA GLN A 219 -20.12 -2.88 12.39
C GLN A 219 -20.35 -1.43 12.90
N GLU A 220 -20.62 -1.25 14.20
CA GLU A 220 -20.74 0.09 14.79
C GLU A 220 -19.39 0.82 14.77
N PHE A 221 -18.32 0.11 15.12
CA PHE A 221 -16.96 0.65 15.09
C PHE A 221 -16.49 0.99 13.67
N ARG A 222 -16.77 0.12 12.67
CA ARG A 222 -16.48 0.43 11.26
C ARG A 222 -17.16 1.72 10.80
N LYS A 223 -18.45 1.89 11.11
CA LYS A 223 -19.19 3.12 10.77
C LYS A 223 -18.63 4.35 11.49
N LYS A 224 -18.24 4.20 12.76
CA LYS A 224 -17.68 5.30 13.57
C LYS A 224 -16.32 5.79 13.04
N TYR A 225 -15.50 4.87 12.55
CA TYR A 225 -14.14 5.11 12.07
C TYR A 225 -14.01 4.92 10.55
N ALA A 226 -15.08 5.19 9.82
CA ALA A 226 -15.11 5.17 8.36
C ALA A 226 -14.05 6.11 7.76
N THR A 227 -13.49 5.77 6.59
CA THR A 227 -12.40 6.54 5.94
C THR A 227 -12.86 7.95 5.58
N ILE A 228 -14.15 8.11 5.28
CA ILE A 228 -14.78 9.41 5.02
C ILE A 228 -14.80 10.34 6.25
N ASN A 229 -14.50 9.84 7.45
CA ASN A 229 -14.43 10.68 8.65
C ASN A 229 -13.03 11.29 8.81
N ILE A 230 -12.88 12.53 8.36
CA ILE A 230 -11.58 13.22 8.25
C ILE A 230 -11.06 13.77 9.60
N SER A 231 -11.91 13.81 10.64
CA SER A 231 -11.50 14.34 11.95
C SER A 231 -12.00 13.48 13.10
N TYR A 232 -11.08 13.11 13.99
CA TYR A 232 -11.40 12.47 15.26
C TYR A 232 -11.09 13.41 16.41
N ASP A 233 -11.96 13.42 17.42
CA ASP A 233 -11.64 14.05 18.70
C ASP A 233 -10.63 13.21 19.49
N GLU A 234 -10.10 13.78 20.58
CA GLU A 234 -9.08 13.12 21.39
C GLU A 234 -9.57 11.80 22.00
N LEU A 235 -10.85 11.71 22.37
CA LEU A 235 -11.43 10.50 22.96
C LEU A 235 -11.55 9.40 21.90
N GLN A 236 -12.03 9.74 20.71
CA GLN A 236 -12.13 8.84 19.57
C GLN A 236 -10.75 8.32 19.13
N LEU A 237 -9.74 9.19 19.10
CA LEU A 237 -8.37 8.80 18.78
C LEU A 237 -7.80 7.85 19.86
N ARG A 238 -7.98 8.19 21.14
CA ARG A 238 -7.53 7.34 22.26
C ARG A 238 -8.20 5.97 22.23
N GLU A 239 -9.49 5.90 21.90
CA GLU A 239 -10.21 4.63 21.75
C GLU A 239 -9.64 3.79 20.60
N LEU A 240 -9.40 4.39 19.42
CA LEU A 240 -8.82 3.69 18.27
C LEU A 240 -7.41 3.15 18.56
N LEU A 241 -6.57 3.95 19.23
CA LEU A 241 -5.24 3.54 19.67
C LEU A 241 -5.30 2.41 20.71
N THR A 242 -6.30 2.45 21.60
CA THR A 242 -6.51 1.41 22.61
C THR A 242 -6.90 0.08 21.96
N LEU A 243 -7.81 0.08 20.98
CA LEU A 243 -8.20 -1.13 20.24
C LEU A 243 -7.02 -1.73 19.47
N THR A 244 -6.25 -0.89 18.78
CA THR A 244 -5.04 -1.33 18.05
C THR A 244 -4.02 -1.96 19.01
N LYS A 245 -3.80 -1.32 20.16
CA LYS A 245 -2.89 -1.84 21.19
C LYS A 245 -3.37 -3.17 21.76
N GLN A 246 -4.68 -3.32 22.01
CA GLN A 246 -5.27 -4.54 22.53
C GLN A 246 -5.06 -5.73 21.57
N ASN A 247 -5.24 -5.54 20.26
CA ASN A 247 -5.01 -6.60 19.27
C ASN A 247 -3.58 -7.15 19.34
N VAL A 248 -2.58 -6.28 19.49
CA VAL A 248 -1.18 -6.72 19.64
C VAL A 248 -0.94 -7.38 21.00
N GLN A 249 -1.51 -6.82 22.08
CA GLN A 249 -1.32 -7.33 23.43
C GLN A 249 -1.91 -8.74 23.62
N LEU A 250 -3.12 -8.98 23.11
CA LEU A 250 -3.78 -10.29 23.18
C LEU A 250 -2.98 -11.39 22.48
N ASN A 251 -2.26 -11.03 21.42
CA ASN A 251 -1.53 -11.98 20.58
C ASN A 251 -0.01 -11.97 20.81
N LYS A 252 0.46 -11.30 21.88
CA LYS A 252 1.90 -11.20 22.18
C LYS A 252 2.59 -12.55 22.26
N ASN A 253 1.96 -13.53 22.92
CA ASN A 253 2.56 -14.86 23.08
C ASN A 253 2.68 -15.59 21.74
N LEU A 254 1.64 -15.52 20.90
CA LEU A 254 1.64 -16.08 19.54
C LEU A 254 2.76 -15.45 18.69
N ILE A 255 2.89 -14.12 18.71
CA ILE A 255 3.97 -13.42 17.97
C ILE A 255 5.34 -13.90 18.43
N LEU A 256 5.56 -14.00 19.75
CA LEU A 256 6.83 -14.46 20.33
C LEU A 256 7.12 -15.93 19.98
N GLU A 257 6.11 -16.79 19.98
CA GLU A 257 6.24 -18.19 19.56
C GLU A 257 6.64 -18.29 18.10
N LYS A 258 6.04 -17.47 17.22
CA LYS A 258 6.41 -17.43 15.80
C LYS A 258 7.80 -16.90 15.56
N PHE A 259 8.22 -15.86 16.29
CA PHE A 259 9.61 -15.40 16.22
C PHE A 259 10.59 -16.53 16.59
N LYS A 260 10.30 -17.29 17.65
CA LYS A 260 11.14 -18.44 18.07
C LYS A 260 11.10 -19.60 17.08
N GLN A 261 9.96 -19.87 16.46
CA GLN A 261 9.82 -20.93 15.48
C GLN A 261 10.63 -20.60 14.23
N VAL A 262 10.42 -19.41 13.69
CA VAL A 262 11.07 -18.94 12.46
C VAL A 262 12.57 -18.77 12.65
N SER A 263 13.02 -18.25 13.80
CA SER A 263 14.47 -18.12 14.07
C SER A 263 15.19 -19.47 14.13
N LYS A 264 14.53 -20.52 14.62
CA LYS A 264 15.07 -21.89 14.63
C LYS A 264 15.13 -22.51 13.25
N CYS A 265 14.20 -22.19 12.36
CA CYS A 265 14.23 -22.69 10.98
C CYS A 265 15.38 -22.06 10.16
N ASN A 266 15.87 -20.88 10.56
CA ASN A 266 16.94 -20.14 9.88
C ASN A 266 18.33 -20.30 10.52
N SER A 267 18.43 -21.01 11.65
CA SER A 267 19.69 -21.31 12.36
C SER A 267 20.25 -22.65 11.90
#